data_AF-A0A920PPE3-F1
#
_entry.id   AF-A0A920PPE3-F1
#
_cell.length_a   1.000
_cell.length_b   1.000
_cell.length_c   1.000
_cell.angle_alpha   90.00
_cell.angle_beta   90.00
_cell.angle_gamma   90.00
#
_symmetry.space_group_name_H-M   'P 1'
#
loop_
_entity.id
_entity.type
_entity.pdbx_description
1 polymer ?
#
loop_
_entity_poly.entity_id
_entity_poly.type
_entity_poly.pdbx_seq_one_letter_code
_entity_poly.pdbx_strand_id
1 'polypeptide(L)' 'MNIVEITPSEAYAANSLWLNGTVLVPAGHPRSAQAIEDRGYRVVPVDVSEFQKLDGGLSCLSLRF' A
#
# COMPACT_ATOMS: atom_id res chain seq x y z
N MET A 1 4.22 -19.06 4.21
CA MET A 1 3.90 -17.82 3.49
C MET A 1 3.33 -16.85 4.51
N ASN A 2 3.87 -15.63 4.65
CA ASN A 2 3.36 -14.63 5.59
C ASN A 2 2.42 -13.68 4.82
N ILE A 3 1.13 -13.96 4.84
CA ILE A 3 0.11 -13.21 4.09
C ILE A 3 -0.45 -12.11 4.99
N VAL A 4 -0.51 -10.88 4.48
CA VAL A 4 -1.29 -9.78 5.06
C VAL A 4 -2.65 -9.78 4.37
N GLU A 5 -3.71 -10.09 5.10
CA GLU A 5 -5.05 -10.08 4.53
C GLU A 5 -5.59 -8.64 4.45
N ILE A 6 -6.10 -8.27 3.28
CA ILE A 6 -6.68 -6.95 3.01
C ILE A 6 -8.19 -7.11 2.93
N THR A 7 -8.92 -6.31 3.70
CA THR A 7 -10.40 -6.33 3.67
C THR A 7 -10.93 -5.86 2.31
N PRO A 8 -12.06 -6.37 1.82
CA PRO A 8 -12.63 -5.94 0.53
C PRO A 8 -12.83 -4.42 0.41
N SER A 9 -13.20 -3.74 1.49
CA SER A 9 -13.37 -2.28 1.55
C SER A 9 -12.06 -1.48 1.40
N GLU A 10 -10.91 -2.12 1.59
CA GLU A 10 -9.58 -1.51 1.38
C GLU A 10 -8.79 -2.24 0.29
N ALA A 11 -9.47 -2.95 -0.62
CA ALA A 11 -8.82 -3.77 -1.65
C ALA A 11 -7.76 -3.01 -2.47
N TYR A 12 -7.96 -1.70 -2.69
CA TYR A 12 -7.01 -0.85 -3.40
C TYR A 12 -5.64 -0.74 -2.69
N ALA A 13 -5.60 -0.85 -1.36
CA ALA A 13 -4.37 -0.86 -0.58
C ALA A 13 -3.46 -2.07 -0.85
N ALA A 14 -3.98 -3.13 -1.47
CA ALA A 14 -3.15 -4.25 -1.91
C ALA A 14 -2.07 -3.81 -2.92
N ASN A 15 -2.27 -2.68 -3.63
CA ASN A 15 -1.23 -2.02 -4.41
C ASN A 15 -0.32 -1.15 -3.53
N SER A 16 0.23 -1.74 -2.47
CA SER A 16 1.26 -1.12 -1.63
C SER A 16 2.65 -1.49 -2.14
N LEU A 17 3.63 -0.63 -1.86
CA LEU A 17 4.99 -0.78 -2.40
C LEU A 17 6.04 -0.76 -1.30
N TRP A 18 6.85 -1.82 -1.21
CA TRP A 18 8.01 -1.86 -0.33
C TRP A 18 9.25 -1.24 -0.98
N LEU A 19 9.95 -0.39 -0.23
CA LEU A 19 11.19 0.30 -0.60
C LEU A 19 12.12 0.37 0.62
N ASN A 20 13.20 -0.42 0.62
CA ASN A 20 14.30 -0.36 1.60
C ASN A 20 13.83 -0.30 3.07
N GLY A 21 12.88 -1.15 3.45
CA GLY A 21 12.36 -1.25 4.83
C GLY A 21 11.16 -0.35 5.13
N THR A 22 10.73 0.49 4.18
CA THR A 22 9.51 1.28 4.27
C THR A 22 8.47 0.77 3.28
N VAL A 23 7.20 0.69 3.66
CA VAL A 23 6.09 0.36 2.78
C VAL A 23 5.28 1.63 2.51
N LEU A 24 5.18 2.01 1.24
CA LEU A 24 4.25 3.03 0.79
C LEU A 24 2.86 2.39 0.64
N VAL A 25 1.87 2.98 1.29
CA VAL A 25 0.47 2.50 1.26
C VAL A 25 -0.40 3.62 0.67
N PRO A 26 -1.35 3.33 -0.24
CA PRO A 26 -2.30 4.35 -0.67
C PRO A 26 -3.03 4.96 0.53
N ALA A 27 -3.12 6.28 0.60
CA ALA A 27 -3.79 6.98 1.70
C ALA A 27 -5.28 6.62 1.78
N GLY A 28 -5.87 6.68 2.97
CA GLY A 28 -7.29 6.35 3.18
C GLY A 28 -7.58 4.88 3.51
N HIS A 29 -6.55 4.05 3.71
CA HIS A 29 -6.68 2.63 4.07
C HIS A 29 -6.01 2.29 5.41
N PRO A 30 -6.54 2.79 6.54
CA PRO A 30 -5.90 2.69 7.85
C PRO A 30 -5.74 1.26 8.36
N ARG A 31 -6.65 0.33 8.04
CA ARG A 31 -6.53 -1.05 8.54
C ARG A 31 -5.40 -1.79 7.84
N SER A 32 -5.23 -1.56 6.54
CA SER A 32 -4.14 -2.11 5.74
C SER A 32 -2.80 -1.55 6.20
N ALA A 33 -2.72 -0.24 6.45
CA ALA A 33 -1.54 0.39 7.02
C ALA A 33 -1.16 -0.24 8.37
N GLN A 34 -2.12 -0.33 9.31
CA GLN A 34 -1.89 -0.94 10.62
C GLN A 34 -1.43 -2.40 10.50
N ALA A 35 -2.06 -3.21 9.65
CA ALA A 35 -1.69 -4.62 9.48
C ALA A 35 -0.25 -4.80 8.94
N ILE A 36 0.26 -3.82 8.19
CA ILE A 36 1.65 -3.79 7.72
C ILE A 36 2.58 -3.32 8.84
N GLU A 37 2.19 -2.30 9.61
CA GLU A 37 2.94 -1.82 10.78
C GLU A 37 3.08 -2.89 11.88
N ASP A 38 2.02 -3.67 12.15
CA ASP A 38 2.00 -4.77 13.11
C ASP A 38 3.00 -5.89 12.76
N ARG A 39 3.45 -5.93 11.49
CA ARG A 39 4.52 -6.84 11.03
C ARG A 39 5.92 -6.24 11.16
N GLY A 40 6.04 -5.05 11.73
CA GLY A 40 7.31 -4.36 11.98
C GLY A 40 7.83 -3.52 10.80
N TYR A 41 7.01 -3.28 9.78
CA TYR A 41 7.40 -2.40 8.68
C TYR A 41 7.06 -0.94 9.01
N ARG A 42 7.93 -0.02 8.60
CA ARG A 42 7.58 1.40 8.60
C ARG A 42 6.59 1.66 7.47
N VAL A 43 5.45 2.29 7.76
CA VAL A 43 4.48 2.68 6.73
C VAL A 43 4.54 4.19 6.45
N VAL A 44 4.39 4.56 5.18
CA VAL A 44 4.17 5.94 4.75
C VAL A 44 2.92 5.98 3.86
N PRO A 45 1.83 6.64 4.29
CA PRO A 45 0.67 6.83 3.45
C PRO A 45 0.98 7.83 2.33
N VAL A 46 0.55 7.54 1.11
CA VAL A 46 0.72 8.40 -0.07
C VAL A 46 -0.61 8.57 -0.76
N ASP A 47 -1.03 9.81 -0.97
CA ASP A 47 -2.25 10.09 -1.74
C ASP A 47 -2.01 9.80 -3.23
N VAL A 48 -2.81 8.88 -3.76
CA VAL A 48 -2.80 8.48 -5.18
C VAL A 48 -4.22 8.47 -5.75
N SER A 49 -5.17 9.21 -5.14
CA SER A 49 -6.59 9.20 -5.51
C SER A 49 -6.84 9.54 -6.98
N GLU A 50 -6.02 10.43 -7.55
CA GLU A 50 -6.15 10.80 -8.96
C GLU A 50 -5.74 9.68 -9.92
N PHE A 51 -4.74 8.87 -9.55
CA PHE A 51 -4.32 7.72 -10.35
C PHE A 51 -5.29 6.55 -10.20
N GLN A 52 -5.90 6.40 -9.02
CA GLN A 52 -6.93 5.39 -8.77
C GLN A 52 -8.12 5.52 -9.74
N LYS A 53 -8.46 6.73 -10.18
CA LYS A 53 -9.55 6.96 -11.15
C LYS A 53 -9.34 6.25 -12.49
N LEU A 54 -8.09 5.88 -12.81
CA LEU A 54 -7.70 5.17 -14.03
C LEU A 54 -6.95 3.86 -13.71
N ASP A 55 -7.31 3.20 -12.61
CA ASP A 55 -6.75 1.92 -12.16
C ASP A 55 -5.22 1.91 -11.96
N GLY A 56 -4.61 3.10 -11.82
CA GLY A 56 -3.20 3.27 -11.48
C GLY A 56 -2.97 3.13 -9.98
N GLY A 57 -1.75 2.74 -9.57
CA GLY A 57 -1.34 2.63 -8.16
C GLY A 57 0.18 2.77 -8.00
N LEU A 58 0.68 2.69 -6.76
CA LEU A 58 2.09 2.93 -6.43
C LEU A 58 3.07 2.02 -7.19
N SER A 59 2.69 0.76 -7.42
CA SER A 59 3.52 -0.19 -8.15
C SER A 59 3.69 0.18 -9.62
N CYS A 60 2.68 0.83 -10.22
CA CYS A 60 2.62 1.22 -11.64
C CYS A 60 3.43 2.49 -11.93
N LEU A 61 3.61 3.34 -10.92
CA LEU A 61 4.23 4.67 -11.05
C LEU A 61 5.75 4.66 -10.79
N SER A 62 6.38 3.48 -10.81
CA SER A 62 7.81 3.37 -10.54
C SER A 62 8.47 2.18 -11.23
N LEU A 63 9.72 2.38 -11.62
CA LEU A 63 10.66 1.31 -11.94
C LEU A 63 11.61 1.16 -10.76
N ARG A 64 11.89 -0.09 -10.38
CA ARG A 64 12.67 -0.44 -9.19
C ARG A 64 13.69 -1.51 -9.59
N PHE A 65 14.91 -1.41 -9.06
CA PHE A 65 16.05 -2.27 -9.36
C PHE A 65 16.78 -2.66 -8.09
#